data_AF-A0A183NJ94-F1
#
_entry.id   AF-A0A183NJ94-F1
#
_cell.length_a   1.000
_cell.length_b   1.000
_cell.length_c   1.000
_cell.angle_alpha   90.00
_cell.angle_beta   90.00
_cell.angle_gamma   90.00
#
_symmetry.space_group_name_H-M   'P 1'
#
loop_
_entity.id
_entity.type
_entity.pdbx_description
1 polymer ?
#
loop_
_entity_poly.entity_id
_entity_poly.type
_entity_poly.pdbx_seq_one_letter_code
_entity_poly.pdbx_strand_id
1 'polypeptide(L)'
;MTELLTAKLHNLGLIPTRRSLMLASKVNASSFCRRRLSVIVMRSKMAETMKAAVTFVEQGHVRVGPDIIRDPAYLVTRSMEDYITWGSRSKIRKRIEDYNGLRDDYDDV
;
A
#
# COMPACT_ATOMS: atom_id res chain seq x y z
N MET A 1 -29.05 6.43 -2.95
CA MET A 1 -28.26 5.48 -3.78
C MET A 1 -26.97 6.11 -4.34
N THR A 2 -27.01 7.31 -4.90
CA THR A 2 -25.81 8.00 -5.46
C THR A 2 -24.72 8.29 -4.43
N GLU A 3 -25.09 8.66 -3.20
CA GLU A 3 -24.14 8.91 -2.09
C GLU A 3 -23.41 7.65 -1.63
N LEU A 4 -24.07 6.49 -1.65
CA LEU A 4 -23.47 5.21 -1.27
C LEU A 4 -22.35 4.84 -2.26
N LEU A 5 -22.57 5.07 -3.55
CA LEU A 5 -21.58 4.81 -4.59
C LEU A 5 -20.37 5.74 -4.44
N THR A 6 -20.59 7.06 -4.30
CA THR A 6 -19.47 8.02 -4.16
C THR A 6 -18.71 7.81 -2.86
N ALA A 7 -19.39 7.43 -1.76
CA ALA A 7 -18.74 7.04 -0.52
C ALA A 7 -17.84 5.82 -0.70
N LYS A 8 -18.32 4.75 -1.34
CA LYS A 8 -17.55 3.52 -1.58
C LYS A 8 -16.34 3.77 -2.46
N LEU A 9 -16.51 4.48 -3.58
CA LEU A 9 -15.40 4.80 -4.50
C LEU A 9 -14.33 5.66 -3.81
N HIS A 10 -14.74 6.59 -2.96
CA HIS A 10 -13.81 7.42 -2.19
C HIS A 10 -13.06 6.60 -1.13
N ASN A 11 -13.73 5.67 -0.44
CA ASN A 11 -13.10 4.80 0.55
C ASN A 11 -12.09 3.83 -0.10
N LEU A 12 -12.36 3.37 -1.33
CA LEU A 12 -11.42 2.61 -2.15
C LEU A 12 -10.26 3.47 -2.70
N GLY A 13 -10.34 4.80 -2.59
CA GLY A 13 -9.32 5.72 -3.10
C GLY A 13 -9.37 5.93 -4.62
N LEU A 14 -10.46 5.55 -5.29
CA LEU A 14 -10.63 5.68 -6.74
C LEU A 14 -11.00 7.10 -7.17
N ILE A 15 -11.65 7.85 -6.27
CA ILE A 15 -11.99 9.27 -6.48
C ILE A 15 -11.46 10.10 -5.31
N PRO A 16 -11.01 11.35 -5.56
CA PRO A 16 -10.43 12.20 -4.53
C PRO A 16 -11.47 12.80 -3.57
N THR A 17 -12.68 13.08 -4.06
CA THR A 17 -13.77 13.70 -3.28
C THR A 17 -15.11 13.04 -3.57
N ARG A 18 -16.07 13.18 -2.64
CA ARG A 18 -17.44 12.61 -2.76
C ARG A 18 -18.46 13.57 -3.41
N ARG A 19 -18.02 14.79 -3.78
CA ARG A 19 -18.91 15.91 -4.12
C ARG A 19 -19.64 15.78 -5.45
N SER A 20 -19.09 15.05 -6.41
CA SER A 20 -19.65 14.97 -7.77
C SER A 20 -19.65 13.55 -8.31
N LEU A 21 -20.80 13.13 -8.84
CA LEU A 21 -20.97 11.86 -9.52
C LEU A 21 -20.20 11.79 -10.85
N MET A 22 -19.86 12.94 -11.45
CA MET A 22 -19.00 12.99 -12.64
C MET A 22 -17.59 12.45 -12.39
N LEU A 23 -17.16 12.36 -11.13
CA LEU A 23 -15.90 11.69 -10.80
C LEU A 23 -16.01 10.17 -10.96
N ALA A 24 -17.19 9.60 -10.74
CA ALA A 24 -17.42 8.17 -10.90
C ALA A 24 -17.32 7.74 -12.38
N SER A 25 -17.79 8.57 -13.33
CA SER A 25 -17.67 8.27 -14.76
C SER A 25 -16.24 8.36 -15.28
N LYS A 26 -15.34 9.04 -14.55
CA LYS A 26 -13.91 9.13 -14.88
C LYS A 26 -13.09 7.94 -14.34
N VAL A 27 -13.69 7.07 -13.53
CA VAL A 27 -13.01 5.87 -13.01
C VAL A 27 -12.75 4.91 -14.15
N ASN A 28 -11.50 4.55 -14.35
CA ASN A 28 -11.03 3.60 -15.37
C ASN A 28 -10.19 2.48 -14.74
N ALA A 29 -9.83 1.46 -15.54
CA ALA A 29 -9.00 0.35 -15.09
C ALA A 29 -7.68 0.82 -14.45
N SER A 30 -7.05 1.85 -15.00
CA SER A 30 -5.83 2.45 -14.46
C SER A 30 -6.01 3.02 -13.05
N SER A 31 -7.23 3.46 -12.70
CA SER A 31 -7.55 3.94 -11.35
C SER A 31 -7.48 2.82 -10.32
N PHE A 32 -7.91 1.61 -10.68
CA PHE A 32 -7.75 0.42 -9.85
C PHE A 32 -6.29 -0.04 -9.79
N CYS A 33 -5.59 -0.08 -10.93
CA CYS A 33 -4.18 -0.48 -10.97
C CYS A 33 -3.30 0.41 -10.07
N ARG A 34 -3.58 1.72 -9.99
CA ARG A 34 -2.88 2.66 -9.10
C ARG A 34 -3.14 2.43 -7.60
N ARG A 35 -4.16 1.65 -7.24
CA ARG A 35 -4.50 1.27 -5.86
C ARG A 35 -3.98 -0.11 -5.45
N ARG A 36 -3.26 -0.80 -6.35
CA ARG A 36 -2.58 -2.06 -6.02
C ARG A 36 -1.45 -1.81 -5.03
N LEU A 37 -1.22 -2.76 -4.13
CA LEU A 37 -0.22 -2.68 -3.08
C LEU A 37 1.17 -2.35 -3.63
N SER A 38 1.60 -3.02 -4.70
CA SER A 38 2.91 -2.77 -5.31
C SER A 38 3.08 -1.33 -5.82
N VAL A 39 2.02 -0.74 -6.39
CA VAL A 39 2.06 0.66 -6.85
C VAL A 39 2.11 1.62 -5.67
N ILE A 40 1.36 1.33 -4.61
CA ILE A 40 1.35 2.17 -3.41
C ILE A 40 2.69 2.09 -2.68
N VAL A 41 3.29 0.90 -2.53
CA VAL A 41 4.63 0.70 -1.95
C VAL A 41 5.68 1.55 -2.69
N MET A 42 5.64 1.58 -4.03
CA MET A 42 6.53 2.44 -4.81
C MET A 42 6.25 3.94 -4.57
N ARG A 43 4.97 4.35 -4.53
CA ARG A 43 4.58 5.75 -4.30
C ARG A 43 4.94 6.24 -2.91
N SER A 44 4.89 5.38 -1.90
CA SER A 44 5.32 5.65 -0.52
C SER A 44 6.83 5.63 -0.33
N LYS A 45 7.61 5.53 -1.42
CA LYS A 45 9.08 5.53 -1.41
C LYS A 45 9.71 4.36 -0.64
N MET A 46 8.96 3.29 -0.39
CA MET A 46 9.48 2.05 0.18
C MET A 46 10.25 1.22 -0.86
N ALA A 47 9.97 1.42 -2.15
CA ALA A 47 10.69 0.81 -3.26
C ALA A 47 10.96 1.84 -4.35
N GLU A 48 12.13 1.77 -4.96
CA GLU A 48 12.55 2.70 -6.01
C GLU A 48 11.86 2.43 -7.36
N THR A 49 11.57 1.16 -7.65
CA THR A 49 10.98 0.72 -8.92
C THR A 49 9.78 -0.19 -8.71
N MET A 50 8.87 -0.23 -9.69
CA MET A 50 7.73 -1.15 -9.67
C MET A 50 8.16 -2.62 -9.57
N LYS A 51 9.25 -2.99 -10.24
CA LYS A 51 9.77 -4.37 -10.22
C LYS A 51 10.22 -4.75 -8.81
N ALA A 52 10.96 -3.87 -8.13
CA ALA A 52 11.37 -4.07 -6.74
C ALA A 52 10.17 -4.14 -5.79
N ALA A 53 9.18 -3.27 -5.96
CA ALA A 53 7.97 -3.28 -5.14
C ALA A 53 7.21 -4.62 -5.24
N VAL A 54 7.08 -5.17 -6.45
CA VAL A 54 6.49 -6.49 -6.68
C VAL A 54 7.30 -7.57 -5.96
N THR A 55 8.62 -7.60 -6.16
CA THR A 55 9.50 -8.58 -5.50
C THR A 55 9.40 -8.53 -3.97
N PHE A 56 9.38 -7.33 -3.36
CA PHE A 56 9.27 -7.18 -1.91
C PHE A 56 7.94 -7.70 -1.36
N VAL A 57 6.84 -7.48 -2.08
CA VAL A 57 5.52 -8.00 -1.69
C VAL A 57 5.49 -9.53 -1.84
N GLU A 58 5.94 -10.08 -2.96
CA GLU A 58 5.95 -11.54 -3.20
C GLU A 58 6.80 -12.29 -2.18
N GLN A 59 7.93 -11.72 -1.76
CA GLN A 59 8.79 -12.26 -0.69
C GLN A 59 8.19 -12.14 0.71
N GLY A 60 7.08 -11.39 0.87
CA GLY A 60 6.42 -11.18 2.15
C GLY A 60 7.11 -10.17 3.07
N HIS A 61 7.83 -9.18 2.51
CA HIS A 61 8.46 -8.12 3.28
C HIS A 61 7.49 -7.01 3.68
N VAL A 62 6.34 -6.89 3.02
CA VAL A 62 5.35 -5.84 3.25
C VAL A 62 4.15 -6.40 4.02
N ARG A 63 3.70 -5.65 5.03
CA ARG A 63 2.45 -5.91 5.75
C ARG A 63 1.51 -4.72 5.63
N VAL A 64 0.21 -4.98 5.74
CA VAL A 64 -0.84 -3.96 5.81
C VAL A 64 -1.58 -4.17 7.13
N GLY A 65 -1.37 -3.28 8.09
CA GLY A 65 -1.82 -3.52 9.46
C GLY A 65 -1.09 -4.73 10.08
N PRO A 66 -1.81 -5.70 10.66
CA PRO A 66 -1.19 -6.89 11.25
C PRO A 66 -0.76 -7.95 10.22
N ASP A 67 -1.37 -7.95 9.03
CA ASP A 67 -1.27 -9.05 8.08
C ASP A 67 -0.15 -8.86 7.05
N ILE A 68 0.66 -9.90 6.86
CA ILE A 68 1.67 -9.94 5.79
C ILE A 68 1.00 -10.29 4.48
N ILE A 69 1.13 -9.42 3.48
CA ILE A 69 0.50 -9.59 2.17
C ILE A 69 1.54 -10.08 1.17
N ARG A 70 1.23 -11.18 0.48
CA ARG A 70 2.08 -11.76 -0.58
C ARG A 70 1.57 -11.52 -2.00
N ASP A 71 0.35 -11.02 -2.15
CA ASP A 71 -0.26 -10.72 -3.44
C ASP A 71 0.00 -9.26 -3.86
N PRO A 72 0.78 -9.00 -4.92
CA PRO A 72 0.99 -7.64 -5.45
C PRO A 72 -0.27 -7.00 -6.03
N ALA A 73 -1.31 -7.79 -6.35
CA ALA A 73 -2.60 -7.31 -6.84
C ALA A 73 -3.56 -6.89 -5.72
N TYR A 74 -3.19 -7.06 -4.45
CA TYR A 74 -3.99 -6.63 -3.31
C TYR A 74 -4.38 -5.15 -3.42
N LEU A 75 -5.68 -4.86 -3.36
CA LEU A 75 -6.20 -3.50 -3.51
C LEU A 75 -6.30 -2.83 -2.15
N VAL A 76 -5.53 -1.76 -1.97
CA VAL A 76 -5.46 -1.05 -0.69
C VAL A 76 -6.49 0.07 -0.66
N THR A 77 -7.34 0.06 0.36
CA THR A 77 -8.28 1.15 0.65
C THR A 77 -7.57 2.39 1.17
N ARG A 78 -8.23 3.54 1.13
CA ARG A 78 -7.61 4.81 1.58
C ARG A 78 -7.22 4.77 3.07
N SER A 79 -8.02 4.11 3.91
CA SER A 79 -7.73 3.99 5.34
C SER A 79 -6.60 3.02 5.65
N MET A 80 -6.37 2.02 4.78
CA MET A 80 -5.32 1.02 5.00
C MET A 80 -3.95 1.46 4.49
N GLU A 81 -3.88 2.55 3.75
CA GLU A 81 -2.64 3.08 3.18
C GLU A 81 -1.64 3.51 4.26
N ASP A 82 -2.13 4.11 5.35
CA ASP A 82 -1.28 4.56 6.47
C ASP A 82 -0.69 3.40 7.29
N TYR A 83 -1.26 2.19 7.17
CA TYR A 83 -0.81 1.00 7.88
C TYR A 83 0.13 0.12 7.06
N ILE A 84 0.54 0.56 5.87
CA ILE A 84 1.53 -0.14 5.05
C ILE A 84 2.91 0.04 5.69
N THR A 85 3.50 -1.04 6.16
CA THR A 85 4.84 -1.04 6.78
C THR A 85 5.62 -2.29 6.41
N TRP A 86 6.92 -2.32 6.73
CA TRP A 86 7.70 -3.54 6.65
C TRP A 86 7.24 -4.55 7.72
N GLY A 87 7.19 -5.83 7.36
CA GLY A 87 6.97 -6.91 8.32
C GLY A 87 8.10 -6.94 9.36
N SER A 88 7.77 -7.35 10.59
CA SER A 88 8.72 -7.32 11.72
C SER A 88 10.00 -8.11 11.44
N ARG A 89 9.89 -9.28 10.78
CA ARG A 89 11.04 -10.14 10.42
C ARG A 89 11.69 -9.78 9.08
N SER A 90 11.37 -8.62 8.50
CA SER A 90 11.88 -8.22 7.19
C SER A 90 13.37 -7.84 7.27
N LYS A 91 14.21 -8.51 6.48
CA LYS A 91 15.63 -8.13 6.35
C LYS A 91 15.82 -6.72 5.78
N ILE A 92 14.85 -6.23 4.98
CA ILE A 92 14.87 -4.86 4.45
C ILE A 92 14.71 -3.86 5.60
N ARG A 93 13.82 -4.14 6.55
CA ARG A 93 13.62 -3.30 7.73
C ARG A 93 14.90 -3.21 8.56
N LYS A 94 15.51 -4.35 8.88
CA LYS A 94 16.77 -4.41 9.63
C LYS A 94 17.86 -3.59 8.96
N ARG A 95 18.01 -3.71 7.64
CA ARG A 95 18.99 -2.94 6.86
C ARG A 95 18.73 -1.42 6.91
N ILE A 96 17.47 -1.00 6.94
CA ILE A 96 17.10 0.43 7.06
C ILE A 96 17.41 0.94 8.48
N GLU A 97 17.09 0.16 9.52
CA GLU A 97 17.39 0.50 10.92
C GLU A 97 18.90 0.55 11.17
N ASP A 98 19.66 -0.40 10.62
CA ASP A 98 21.13 -0.41 10.63
C ASP A 98 21.70 0.86 10.00
N TYR A 99 21.20 1.22 8.81
CA TYR A 99 21.64 2.43 8.11
C TYR A 99 21.35 3.71 8.91
N ASN A 100 20.22 3.75 9.60
CA ASN A 100 19.84 4.89 10.43
C ASN A 100 20.49 4.88 11.82
N GLY A 101 21.22 3.81 12.20
CA GLY A 101 21.79 3.64 13.54
C GLY A 101 20.73 3.42 14.64
N LEU A 102 19.54 2.94 14.27
CA LEU A 102 18.40 2.71 15.17
C LEU A 102 18.16 1.23 15.48
N ARG A 103 19.08 0.35 15.08
CA ARG A 103 18.90 -1.09 15.21
C ARG A 103 19.00 -1.53 16.67
N ASP A 104 17.94 -2.15 17.14
CA ASP A 104 17.88 -2.86 18.42
C ASP A 104 17.82 -4.37 18.12
N ASP A 105 18.78 -5.13 18.63
CA ASP A 105 18.89 -6.56 18.40
C ASP A 105 17.97 -7.41 19.30
N TYR A 106 17.31 -6.80 20.30
CA TYR A 106 16.27 -7.47 21.09
C TYR A 106 15.06 -7.87 20.22
N ASP A 107 14.70 -7.04 19.24
CA ASP A 107 13.57 -7.26 18.33
C ASP A 107 13.85 -8.31 17.24
N ASP A 108 15.10 -8.81 17.15
CA ASP A 108 15.51 -9.80 16.14
C ASP A 108 15.07 -11.24 16.47
N VAL A 109 14.59 -11.50 17.71
CA VAL A 109 14.26 -12.81 18.29
C VAL A 109 12.82 -13.25 18.04
#